data_AF-A0A7S1S3R2-F1
#
_entry.id   AF-A0A7S1S3R2-F1
#
_cell.length_a   1.000
_cell.length_b   1.000
_cell.length_c   1.000
_cell.angle_alpha   90.00
_cell.angle_beta   90.00
_cell.angle_gamma   90.00
#
_symmetry.space_group_name_H-M   'P 1'
#
loop_
_entity.id
_entity.type
_entity.pdbx_description
1 polymer ?
#
loop_
_entity_poly.entity_id
_entity_poly.type
_entity_poly.pdbx_seq_one_letter_code
_entity_poly.pdbx_strand_id
1 'polypeptide(L)'
;MVPAQRREFVSFLLKCADVGGSAKPFHLHVQWSMRICSEFYAQGDSEMALGLPCSPFCNRTNTSLSECQKGFFDFVVMPMFSALGDYLQSPRIQVELEEQLDQNRQFWKRFDDDGVDHADLLANVPRLQSQFLRLTAQKTFTQQTFTSVNSHNSRHSKPRY
;
A
#
# COMPACT_ATOMS: atom_id res chain seq x y z
N MET A 1 19.82 -6.13 24.30
CA MET A 1 19.07 -7.20 23.64
C MET A 1 19.81 -8.52 23.82
N VAL A 2 19.21 -9.51 24.48
CA VAL A 2 19.86 -10.82 24.74
C VAL A 2 19.90 -11.68 23.44
N PRO A 3 20.73 -12.74 23.36
CA PRO A 3 20.87 -13.52 22.12
C PRO A 3 19.56 -14.10 21.56
N ALA A 4 18.64 -14.54 22.42
CA ALA A 4 17.33 -15.05 22.00
C ALA A 4 16.48 -13.95 21.34
N GLN A 5 16.36 -12.79 21.99
CA GLN A 5 15.67 -11.62 21.46
C GLN A 5 16.24 -11.19 20.10
N ARG A 6 17.58 -11.22 19.93
CA ARG A 6 18.21 -10.88 18.64
C ARG A 6 17.74 -11.78 17.50
N ARG A 7 17.59 -13.09 17.73
CA ARG A 7 17.12 -14.02 16.70
C ARG A 7 15.66 -13.79 16.33
N GLU A 8 14.81 -13.53 17.33
CA GLU A 8 13.40 -13.20 17.11
C GLU A 8 13.27 -11.92 16.27
N PHE A 9 14.05 -10.90 16.60
CA PHE A 9 14.04 -9.64 15.87
C PHE A 9 14.56 -9.77 14.44
N VAL A 10 15.64 -10.52 14.22
CA VAL A 10 16.12 -10.80 12.84
C VAL A 10 15.06 -11.57 12.05
N SER A 11 14.37 -12.53 12.67
CA SER A 11 13.25 -13.24 12.02
C SER A 11 12.11 -12.30 11.68
N PHE A 12 11.78 -11.36 12.57
CA PHE A 12 10.78 -10.34 12.31
C PHE A 12 11.17 -9.40 11.16
N LEU A 13 12.42 -8.93 11.14
CA LEU A 13 12.96 -8.12 10.03
C LEU A 13 12.88 -8.86 8.69
N LEU A 14 13.15 -10.18 8.69
CA LEU A 14 13.02 -11.00 7.49
C LEU A 14 11.56 -11.05 7.00
N LYS A 15 10.59 -11.16 7.91
CA LYS A 15 9.16 -11.08 7.55
C LYS A 15 8.78 -9.71 7.00
N CYS A 16 9.27 -8.62 7.59
CA CYS A 16 9.05 -7.28 7.04
C CYS A 16 9.68 -7.12 5.65
N ALA A 17 10.85 -7.72 5.40
CA ALA A 17 11.49 -7.71 4.10
C ALA A 17 10.68 -8.49 3.04
N ASP A 18 10.09 -9.62 3.42
CA ASP A 18 9.24 -10.46 2.57
C ASP A 18 8.04 -9.69 2.02
N VAL A 19 7.37 -8.90 2.87
CA VAL A 19 6.25 -8.02 2.46
C VAL A 19 6.69 -6.61 2.04
N GLY A 20 8.01 -6.40 1.91
CA GLY A 20 8.62 -5.10 1.68
C GLY A 20 8.27 -4.44 0.34
N GLY A 21 7.71 -5.21 -0.60
CA GLY A 21 7.12 -4.68 -1.84
C GLY A 21 6.02 -3.64 -1.58
N SER A 22 5.33 -3.74 -0.44
CA SER A 22 4.28 -2.81 -0.01
C SER A 22 4.82 -1.44 0.38
N ALA A 23 6.06 -1.39 0.87
CA ALA A 23 6.74 -0.16 1.29
C ALA A 23 7.57 0.49 0.17
N LYS A 24 7.51 -0.03 -1.07
CA LYS A 24 8.20 0.58 -2.21
C LYS A 24 7.41 1.75 -2.79
N PRO A 25 8.06 2.66 -3.54
CA PRO A 25 7.35 3.62 -4.37
C PRO A 25 6.29 2.94 -5.23
N PHE A 26 5.15 3.62 -5.41
CA PHE A 26 3.95 3.02 -6.00
C PHE A 26 4.19 2.29 -7.32
N HIS A 27 5.03 2.85 -8.20
CA HIS A 27 5.35 2.25 -9.51
C HIS A 27 5.97 0.84 -9.41
N LEU A 28 6.70 0.54 -8.33
CA LEU A 28 7.21 -0.80 -8.04
C LEU A 28 6.18 -1.62 -7.28
N HIS A 29 5.54 -1.03 -6.27
CA HIS A 29 4.54 -1.70 -5.45
C HIS A 29 3.44 -2.33 -6.31
N VAL A 30 2.88 -1.57 -7.26
CA VAL A 30 1.82 -2.08 -8.13
C VAL A 30 2.26 -3.27 -8.99
N GLN A 31 3.52 -3.30 -9.43
CA GLN A 31 4.05 -4.45 -10.17
C GLN A 31 4.10 -5.70 -9.27
N TRP A 32 4.53 -5.56 -8.02
CA TRP A 32 4.52 -6.65 -7.06
C TRP A 32 3.10 -7.13 -6.76
N SER A 33 2.16 -6.21 -6.54
CA SER A 33 0.74 -6.53 -6.32
C SER A 33 0.13 -7.28 -7.51
N MET A 34 0.39 -6.86 -8.75
CA MET A 34 -0.14 -7.57 -9.92
C MET A 34 0.47 -8.96 -10.05
N ARG A 35 1.78 -9.11 -9.81
CA ARG A 35 2.47 -10.42 -9.90
C ARG A 35 1.92 -11.43 -8.90
N ILE A 36 1.77 -11.05 -7.63
CA ILE A 36 1.28 -11.98 -6.61
C ILE A 36 -0.20 -12.35 -6.85
N CYS A 37 -1.03 -11.39 -7.27
CA CYS A 37 -2.42 -11.69 -7.61
C CYS A 37 -2.52 -12.56 -8.88
N SER A 38 -1.65 -12.36 -9.87
CA SER A 38 -1.58 -13.25 -11.03
C SER A 38 -1.20 -14.68 -10.64
N GLU A 39 -0.29 -14.84 -9.68
CA GLU A 39 0.08 -16.15 -9.14
C GLU A 39 -1.10 -16.82 -8.43
N PHE A 40 -1.82 -16.09 -7.58
CA PHE A 40 -3.04 -16.61 -6.94
C PHE A 40 -4.10 -17.02 -7.95
N TYR A 41 -4.30 -16.23 -9.01
CA TYR A 41 -5.25 -16.59 -10.05
C TYR A 41 -4.83 -17.82 -10.85
N ALA A 42 -3.54 -17.96 -11.15
CA ALA A 42 -3.01 -19.17 -11.78
C ALA A 42 -3.19 -20.42 -10.90
N GLN A 43 -3.03 -20.27 -9.59
CA GLN A 43 -3.33 -21.33 -8.62
C GLN A 43 -4.82 -21.69 -8.65
N GLY A 44 -5.72 -20.70 -8.60
CA GLY A 44 -7.17 -20.94 -8.61
C GLY A 44 -7.65 -21.63 -9.89
N ASP A 45 -7.12 -21.24 -11.04
CA ASP A 45 -7.41 -21.92 -12.31
C ASP A 45 -6.98 -23.39 -12.28
N SER A 46 -5.80 -23.66 -11.70
CA SER A 46 -5.27 -25.01 -11.56
C SER A 46 -6.11 -25.86 -10.60
N GLU A 47 -6.54 -25.28 -9.48
CA GLU A 47 -7.43 -25.93 -8.50
C GLU A 47 -8.76 -26.30 -9.15
N MET A 48 -9.39 -25.37 -9.89
CA MET A 48 -10.64 -25.63 -10.60
C MET A 48 -10.49 -26.70 -11.69
N ALA A 49 -9.39 -26.68 -12.44
CA ALA A 49 -9.10 -27.70 -13.45
C ALA A 49 -8.94 -29.11 -12.86
N LEU A 50 -8.46 -29.20 -11.62
CA LEU A 50 -8.32 -30.45 -10.86
C LEU A 50 -9.60 -30.84 -10.11
N GLY A 51 -10.68 -30.05 -10.18
CA GLY A 51 -11.91 -30.28 -9.44
C GLY A 51 -11.78 -30.04 -7.93
N LEU A 52 -10.76 -29.28 -7.50
CA LEU A 52 -10.54 -28.91 -6.11
C LEU A 52 -11.32 -27.62 -5.75
N PRO A 53 -11.67 -27.41 -4.47
CA PRO A 53 -12.17 -26.13 -4.01
C PRO A 53 -11.13 -25.03 -4.26
N CYS A 54 -11.56 -23.91 -4.85
CA CYS A 54 -10.67 -22.77 -5.08
C CYS A 54 -10.28 -22.11 -3.76
N SER A 55 -8.99 -21.89 -3.57
CA SER A 55 -8.41 -21.25 -2.40
C SER A 55 -8.86 -19.79 -2.27
N PRO A 56 -8.88 -19.23 -1.04
CA PRO A 56 -9.19 -17.82 -0.83
C PRO A 56 -8.34 -16.91 -1.73
N PHE A 57 -8.98 -15.87 -2.29
CA PHE A 57 -8.37 -14.87 -3.18
C PHE A 57 -7.87 -15.39 -4.54
N CYS A 58 -7.98 -16.70 -4.81
CA CYS A 58 -7.46 -17.32 -6.03
C CYS A 58 -8.47 -17.31 -7.19
N ASN A 59 -9.74 -16.95 -6.95
CA ASN A 59 -10.75 -16.92 -8.00
C ASN A 59 -10.79 -15.55 -8.69
N ARG A 60 -10.23 -15.46 -9.90
CA ARG A 60 -10.19 -14.23 -10.71
C ARG A 60 -11.55 -13.64 -11.11
N THR A 61 -12.63 -14.41 -11.02
CA THR A 61 -14.00 -13.97 -11.39
C THR A 61 -14.80 -13.42 -10.21
N ASN A 62 -14.36 -13.70 -8.97
CA ASN A 62 -15.08 -13.33 -7.76
C ASN A 62 -14.19 -12.67 -6.69
N THR A 63 -12.92 -12.45 -6.99
CA THR A 63 -11.97 -11.78 -6.08
C THR A 63 -11.78 -10.34 -6.51
N SER A 64 -12.15 -9.40 -5.65
CA SER A 64 -11.79 -8.01 -5.83
C SER A 64 -10.30 -7.80 -5.52
N LEU A 65 -9.57 -7.25 -6.49
CA LEU A 65 -8.18 -6.85 -6.34
C LEU A 65 -8.06 -5.74 -5.30
N SER A 66 -8.93 -4.74 -5.35
CA SER A 66 -8.96 -3.63 -4.39
C SER A 66 -9.17 -4.14 -2.96
N GLU A 67 -10.14 -5.04 -2.72
CA GLU A 67 -10.40 -5.58 -1.38
C GLU A 67 -9.26 -6.47 -0.89
N CYS A 68 -8.66 -7.27 -1.78
CA CYS A 68 -7.49 -8.09 -1.45
C CYS A 68 -6.32 -7.22 -0.96
N GLN A 69 -6.01 -6.14 -1.68
CA GLN A 69 -4.92 -5.23 -1.31
C GLN A 69 -5.27 -4.42 -0.05
N LYS A 70 -6.49 -3.90 0.08
CA LYS A 70 -6.96 -3.21 1.30
C LYS A 70 -6.82 -4.10 2.53
N GLY A 71 -7.30 -5.34 2.45
CA GLY A 71 -7.21 -6.32 3.54
C GLY A 71 -5.75 -6.65 3.89
N PHE A 72 -4.90 -6.85 2.89
CA PHE A 72 -3.48 -7.12 3.12
C PHE A 72 -2.78 -5.95 3.84
N PHE A 73 -3.07 -4.71 3.45
CA PHE A 73 -2.54 -3.54 4.15
C PHE A 73 -3.06 -3.44 5.59
N ASP A 74 -4.36 -3.60 5.79
CA ASP A 74 -5.01 -3.36 7.08
C ASP A 74 -4.66 -4.42 8.13
N PHE A 75 -4.51 -5.67 7.71
CA PHE A 75 -4.33 -6.79 8.62
C PHE A 75 -2.89 -7.33 8.70
N VAL A 76 -2.03 -7.04 7.71
CA VAL A 76 -0.65 -7.57 7.67
C VAL A 76 0.36 -6.43 7.66
N VAL A 77 0.34 -5.59 6.61
CA VAL A 77 1.43 -4.64 6.37
C VAL A 77 1.48 -3.54 7.43
N MET A 78 0.37 -2.83 7.65
CA MET A 78 0.35 -1.69 8.59
C MET A 78 0.70 -2.12 10.02
N PRO A 79 0.12 -3.20 10.60
CA PRO A 79 0.52 -3.66 11.92
C PRO A 79 2.00 -4.05 12.02
N MET A 80 2.54 -4.74 11.01
CA MET A 80 3.94 -5.17 11.01
C MET A 80 4.91 -3.98 10.98
N PHE A 81 4.70 -3.00 10.10
CA PHE A 81 5.61 -1.87 9.98
C PHE A 81 5.46 -0.85 11.10
N SER A 82 4.25 -0.68 11.65
CA SER A 82 4.04 0.13 12.87
C SER A 82 4.79 -0.48 14.07
N ALA A 83 4.67 -1.79 14.29
CA ALA A 83 5.42 -2.47 15.34
C ALA A 83 6.96 -2.36 15.15
N LEU A 84 7.41 -2.38 13.89
CA LEU A 84 8.82 -2.16 13.55
C LEU A 84 9.27 -0.72 13.89
N GLY A 85 8.45 0.28 13.52
CA GLY A 85 8.68 1.69 13.82
C GLY A 85 8.77 1.96 15.32
N ASP A 86 7.83 1.40 16.09
CA ASP A 86 7.79 1.51 17.55
C ASP A 86 9.02 0.87 18.21
N TYR A 87 9.45 -0.29 17.71
CA TYR A 87 10.59 -1.01 18.27
C TYR A 87 11.93 -0.33 17.97
N LEU A 88 12.14 0.10 16.73
CA LEU A 88 13.40 0.72 16.30
C LEU A 88 13.49 2.20 16.69
N GLN A 89 12.36 2.86 16.98
CA GLN A 89 12.26 4.29 17.27
C GLN A 89 13.04 5.15 16.26
N SER A 90 13.05 4.71 15.00
CA SER A 90 13.82 5.33 13.94
C SER A 90 12.97 6.38 13.24
N PRO A 91 13.37 7.67 13.25
CA PRO A 91 12.62 8.72 12.56
C PRO A 91 12.49 8.45 11.06
N ARG A 92 13.45 7.75 10.46
CA ARG A 92 13.40 7.39 9.03
C ARG A 92 12.30 6.37 8.73
N ILE A 93 12.03 5.43 9.65
CA ILE A 93 10.93 4.47 9.48
C ILE A 93 9.60 5.19 9.61
N GLN A 94 9.45 6.02 10.63
CA GLN A 94 8.21 6.75 10.91
C GLN A 94 7.89 7.79 9.82
N VAL A 95 8.89 8.49 9.29
CA VAL A 95 8.67 9.56 8.30
C VAL A 95 8.69 9.02 6.88
N GLU A 96 9.72 8.27 6.48
CA GLU A 96 9.87 7.87 5.08
C GLU A 96 9.03 6.62 4.75
N LEU A 97 9.08 5.60 5.62
CA LEU A 97 8.49 4.29 5.32
C LEU A 97 6.98 4.25 5.59
N GLU A 98 6.52 4.77 6.72
CA GLU A 98 5.09 4.79 7.04
C GLU A 98 4.30 5.72 6.10
N GLU A 99 4.88 6.85 5.70
CA GLU A 99 4.25 7.73 4.69
C GLU A 99 4.10 7.01 3.34
N GLN A 100 5.15 6.31 2.88
CA GLN A 100 5.08 5.56 1.63
C GLN A 100 4.03 4.44 1.68
N LEU A 101 3.95 3.73 2.81
CA LEU A 101 2.92 2.70 3.05
C LEU A 101 1.51 3.29 3.03
N ASP A 102 1.31 4.41 3.72
CA ASP A 102 0.00 5.06 3.77
C ASP A 102 -0.42 5.58 2.40
N GLN A 103 0.50 6.13 1.60
CA GLN A 103 0.21 6.53 0.21
C GLN A 103 -0.29 5.35 -0.64
N ASN A 104 0.41 4.21 -0.58
CA ASN A 104 0.04 3.00 -1.33
C ASN A 104 -1.31 2.45 -0.84
N ARG A 105 -1.50 2.36 0.47
CA ARG A 105 -2.76 1.95 1.10
C ARG A 105 -3.93 2.86 0.70
N GLN A 106 -3.71 4.16 0.71
CA GLN A 106 -4.70 5.17 0.35
C GLN A 106 -5.10 5.12 -1.11
N PHE A 107 -4.21 4.68 -2.00
CA PHE A 107 -4.56 4.37 -3.38
C PHE A 107 -5.55 3.21 -3.42
N TRP A 108 -5.20 2.07 -2.82
CA TRP A 108 -6.07 0.89 -2.84
C TRP A 108 -7.43 1.14 -2.20
N LYS A 109 -7.51 1.96 -1.15
CA LYS A 109 -8.78 2.37 -0.53
C LYS A 109 -9.72 3.11 -1.48
N ARG A 110 -9.18 3.89 -2.41
CA ARG A 110 -9.95 4.68 -3.39
C ARG A 110 -10.13 3.97 -4.73
N PHE A 111 -9.28 2.99 -5.00
CA PHE A 111 -9.31 2.22 -6.22
C PHE A 111 -10.56 1.34 -6.26
N ASP A 112 -11.26 1.40 -7.40
CA ASP A 112 -12.29 0.46 -7.81
C ASP A 112 -11.71 -0.50 -8.86
N ASP A 113 -12.23 -1.72 -8.91
CA ASP A 113 -11.77 -2.71 -9.88
C ASP A 113 -12.38 -2.49 -11.27
N ASP A 114 -13.05 -1.36 -11.52
CA ASP A 114 -13.74 -1.14 -12.79
C ASP A 114 -12.74 -1.07 -13.94
N GLY A 115 -13.00 -1.89 -14.95
CA GLY A 115 -12.13 -2.02 -16.13
C GLY A 115 -10.76 -2.66 -15.84
N VAL A 116 -10.60 -3.38 -14.72
CA VAL A 116 -9.44 -4.25 -14.52
C VAL A 116 -9.53 -5.45 -15.44
N ASP A 117 -8.48 -5.69 -16.21
CA ASP A 117 -8.30 -6.96 -16.90
C ASP A 117 -7.77 -8.00 -15.90
N HIS A 118 -8.65 -8.88 -15.41
CA HIS A 118 -8.30 -9.98 -14.51
C HIS A 118 -7.68 -11.20 -15.23
N ALA A 119 -7.67 -11.21 -16.57
CA ALA A 119 -6.95 -12.22 -17.35
C ALA A 119 -5.45 -11.87 -17.42
N ASP A 120 -5.13 -10.58 -17.64
CA ASP A 120 -3.77 -10.05 -17.61
C ASP A 120 -3.65 -8.83 -16.67
N LEU A 121 -3.40 -9.12 -15.39
CA LEU A 121 -3.23 -8.07 -14.39
C LEU A 121 -2.05 -7.13 -14.70
N LEU A 122 -0.98 -7.64 -15.32
CA LEU A 122 0.20 -6.82 -15.60
C LEU A 122 -0.07 -5.76 -16.68
N ALA A 123 -0.98 -6.03 -17.62
CA ALA A 123 -1.42 -5.02 -18.59
C ALA A 123 -2.07 -3.80 -17.93
N ASN A 124 -2.59 -3.92 -16.70
CA ASN A 124 -3.19 -2.81 -15.96
C ASN A 124 -2.14 -1.86 -15.35
N VAL A 125 -0.87 -2.25 -15.22
CA VAL A 125 0.16 -1.49 -14.49
C VAL A 125 0.28 -0.02 -14.97
N PRO A 126 0.39 0.30 -16.28
CA PRO A 126 0.51 1.69 -16.73
C PRO A 126 -0.72 2.54 -16.38
N ARG A 127 -1.92 1.95 -16.45
CA ARG A 127 -3.18 2.60 -16.07
C ARG A 127 -3.19 2.95 -14.59
N LEU A 128 -2.85 1.98 -13.74
CA LEU A 128 -2.81 2.14 -12.28
C LEU A 128 -1.78 3.19 -11.85
N GLN A 129 -0.58 3.16 -12.43
CA GLN A 129 0.44 4.19 -12.20
C GLN A 129 -0.06 5.58 -12.58
N SER A 130 -0.74 5.71 -13.73
CA SER A 130 -1.32 6.97 -14.19
C SER A 130 -2.46 7.47 -13.30
N GLN A 131 -3.27 6.57 -12.73
CA GLN A 131 -4.31 6.91 -11.76
C GLN A 131 -3.69 7.38 -10.44
N PHE A 132 -2.66 6.70 -9.95
CA PHE A 132 -1.95 7.10 -8.73
C PHE A 132 -1.38 8.51 -8.83
N LEU A 133 -0.69 8.83 -9.94
CA LEU A 133 -0.14 10.17 -10.17
C LEU A 133 -1.23 11.26 -10.19
N ARG A 134 -2.40 10.95 -10.74
CA ARG A 134 -3.55 11.88 -10.73
C ARG A 134 -4.06 12.13 -9.31
N LEU A 135 -4.20 11.08 -8.52
CA LEU A 135 -4.66 11.17 -7.13
C LEU A 135 -3.67 11.93 -6.23
N THR A 136 -2.37 11.72 -6.42
CA THR A 136 -1.34 12.44 -5.65
C THR A 136 -1.20 13.89 -6.07
N ALA A 137 -1.28 14.20 -7.37
CA ALA A 137 -1.26 15.58 -7.86
C ALA A 137 -2.44 16.42 -7.33
N GLN A 138 -3.64 15.84 -7.26
CA GLN A 138 -4.81 16.50 -6.68
C GLN A 138 -4.60 16.84 -5.19
N LYS A 139 -4.03 15.92 -4.40
CA LYS A 139 -3.69 16.19 -2.99
C LYS A 139 -2.69 17.33 -2.84
N THR A 140 -1.64 17.36 -3.64
CA THR A 140 -0.61 18.44 -3.58
C THR A 140 -1.23 19.80 -3.87
N PHE A 141 -2.12 19.88 -4.88
CA PHE A 141 -2.83 21.11 -5.21
C PHE A 141 -3.77 21.58 -4.09
N THR A 142 -4.50 20.66 -3.45
CA THR A 142 -5.39 20.98 -2.32
C THR A 142 -4.60 21.42 -1.07
N GLN A 143 -3.44 20.81 -0.77
CA GLN A 143 -2.60 21.26 0.37
C GLN A 143 -1.93 22.61 0.13
N GLN A 144 -1.48 22.90 -1.09
CA GLN A 144 -0.89 24.20 -1.45
C GLN A 144 -1.92 25.34 -1.43
N THR A 145 -3.15 25.08 -1.87
CA THR A 145 -4.23 26.08 -1.77
C THR A 145 -4.62 26.35 -0.32
N PHE A 146 -4.70 25.33 0.53
CA PHE A 146 -5.03 25.51 1.96
C PHE A 146 -3.95 26.28 2.75
N THR A 147 -2.66 26.03 2.47
CA THR A 147 -1.55 26.77 3.10
C THR A 147 -1.45 28.21 2.60
N SER A 148 -1.72 28.47 1.32
CA SER A 148 -1.76 29.82 0.76
C SER A 148 -2.88 30.67 1.37
N VAL A 149 -4.07 30.11 1.56
CA VAL A 149 -5.23 30.80 2.15
C VAL A 149 -5.00 31.14 3.64
N ASN A 150 -4.38 30.24 4.42
CA ASN A 150 -4.09 30.52 5.84
C ASN A 150 -2.94 31.53 6.04
N SER A 151 -1.99 31.64 5.10
CA SER A 151 -0.93 32.66 5.16
C SER A 151 -1.43 34.09 4.97
N HIS A 152 -2.56 34.28 4.28
CA HIS A 152 -3.18 35.59 4.07
C HIS A 152 -4.00 36.09 5.26
N ASN A 153 -4.44 35.20 6.16
CA ASN A 153 -5.29 35.57 7.29
C ASN A 153 -4.52 35.97 8.57
N SER A 154 -3.19 35.87 8.58
CA SER A 154 -2.35 36.19 9.75
C SER A 154 -1.74 37.61 9.74
N ARG A 155 -2.12 38.50 8.81
CA ARG A 155 -1.55 39.86 8.70
C ARG A 155 -2.38 40.98 9.34
N HIS A 156 -3.51 40.69 9.99
CA HIS A 156 -4.37 41.73 10.61
C HIS A 156 -4.72 41.43 12.07
N SER A 157 -3.72 41.46 12.95
CA SER A 157 -3.94 41.67 14.38
C SER A 157 -2.62 41.97 15.09
N LYS A 158 -2.12 43.21 14.94
CA LYS A 158 -1.27 43.83 15.97
C LYS A 158 -2.17 44.73 16.83
N PRO A 159 -2.33 44.48 18.13
CA PRO A 159 -2.94 45.47 19.01
C PRO A 159 -1.96 46.65 19.16
N ARG A 160 -2.47 47.87 18.96
CA ARG A 160 -1.80 49.08 19.44
C ARG A 160 -1.99 49.16 20.96
N TYR A 161 -0.95 49.71 21.58
CA TYR A 161 -0.74 50.06 22.99
C TYR A 161 -0.03 49.01 23.82
#